data_AF-A0A4V1USR1-F1
#
_entry.id   AF-A0A4V1USR1-F1
#
_cell.length_a   1.000
_cell.length_b   1.000
_cell.length_c   1.000
_cell.angle_alpha   90.00
_cell.angle_beta   90.00
_cell.angle_gamma   90.00
#
_symmetry.space_group_name_H-M   'P 1'
#
loop_
_entity.id
_entity.type
_entity.pdbx_description
1 polymer ?
#
loop_
_entity_poly.entity_id
_entity_poly.type
_entity_poly.pdbx_seq_one_letter_code
_entity_poly.pdbx_strand_id
1 'polypeptide(L)'
;MLVAPMPPALPFLSPAFGDHMVLQRDRANTFWGWSTPGDRVTVEIEGQKASGVAGTDGKWIARVKPPKVGGPYKVLVSGASKVELDDVLVGDVWICSGQSNMQMSLAGAVNGAAEVAAANEPNIRLLTVGQAVGYAPLSTLNGKWAVCSPTSVSPDPWSGFSAVGYYFGRKLQRELKVPIGLINASWGGTSGEAWASREAIATVGDFDPQLAEIAASQKAGEPAFGTYADRWLLKNDPGTPAHWESPDLDESDWKPTKVPNGIDDLGVKDGHGVIWYRKSIDLPSGDAATLNLNRIAETDTVWINGQQVGSLTADWAWRIYPIGAGVLKPGRNVIVVRAFDPRNRAGFLGKPEELFLSQGGTNHSLAGEWKAKVGVDVKDISTKPYDTESNPTLPSVLYNGMIAPLTPLAIRGAIWYQGETNWGRGEQYRRVLPALIADWRKQFGQGDFPFYIVSLANFQAKAVNPGDEYLAEVREAQALTAKNVKHSGLAVTIDVGEADDIHPKDKKTVG
;
A
#
# COMPACT_ATOMS: atom_id res chain seq x y z
N MET A 1 1.41 30.35 -16.87
CA MET A 1 1.71 28.93 -17.16
C MET A 1 2.63 28.43 -16.07
N LEU A 2 2.08 27.77 -15.04
CA LEU A 2 2.90 27.01 -14.10
C LEU A 2 3.38 25.77 -14.85
N VAL A 3 4.69 25.70 -15.08
CA VAL A 3 5.33 24.52 -15.65
C VAL A 3 5.11 23.39 -14.65
N ALA A 4 4.39 22.35 -15.03
CA ALA A 4 4.27 21.15 -14.20
C ALA A 4 5.69 20.68 -13.83
N PRO A 5 5.97 20.38 -12.55
CA PRO A 5 7.30 19.94 -12.15
C PRO A 5 7.71 18.75 -13.01
N MET A 6 8.93 18.79 -13.58
CA MET A 6 9.44 17.64 -14.33
C MET A 6 9.41 16.41 -13.42
N PRO A 7 8.91 15.26 -13.90
CA PRO A 7 8.95 14.04 -13.12
C PRO A 7 10.41 13.75 -12.72
N PRO A 8 10.65 13.26 -11.49
CA PRO A 8 12.00 12.96 -11.02
C PRO A 8 12.68 12.00 -12.00
N ALA A 9 13.96 12.24 -12.29
CA ALA A 9 14.73 11.38 -13.17
C ALA A 9 14.76 9.94 -12.63
N LEU A 10 14.55 8.96 -13.51
CA LEU A 10 14.61 7.54 -13.15
C LEU A 10 16.06 7.15 -12.81
N PRO A 11 16.28 6.25 -11.82
CA PRO A 11 17.60 5.98 -11.29
C PRO A 11 18.45 5.11 -12.23
N PHE A 12 19.78 5.25 -12.14
CA PHE A 12 20.67 4.44 -12.99
C PHE A 12 20.50 2.93 -12.78
N LEU A 13 20.21 2.50 -11.55
CA LEU A 13 19.85 1.14 -11.15
C LEU A 13 18.50 1.16 -10.42
N SER A 14 17.62 0.20 -10.70
CA SER A 14 16.32 0.09 -10.04
C SER A 14 16.46 0.00 -8.50
N PRO A 15 15.61 0.69 -7.71
CA PRO A 15 15.59 0.58 -6.25
C PRO A 15 15.19 -0.81 -5.72
N ALA A 16 14.75 -1.72 -6.60
CA ALA A 16 14.58 -3.13 -6.24
C ALA A 16 15.90 -3.82 -5.86
N PHE A 17 17.04 -3.23 -6.24
CA PHE A 17 18.39 -3.69 -5.90
C PHE A 17 19.03 -2.76 -4.87
N GLY A 18 19.83 -3.33 -3.97
CA GLY A 18 20.54 -2.58 -2.95
C GLY A 18 21.51 -3.47 -2.19
N ASP A 19 22.25 -2.87 -1.26
CA ASP A 19 23.09 -3.60 -0.31
C ASP A 19 22.27 -4.58 0.50
N HIS A 20 22.91 -5.63 1.02
CA HIS A 20 22.27 -6.65 1.85
C HIS A 20 21.16 -7.46 1.15
N MET A 21 21.03 -7.40 -0.17
CA MET A 21 19.99 -8.14 -0.89
C MET A 21 20.32 -9.64 -1.06
N VAL A 22 19.33 -10.41 -1.52
CA VAL A 22 19.51 -11.81 -1.95
C VAL A 22 19.18 -11.92 -3.43
N LEU A 23 20.08 -12.52 -4.21
CA LEU A 23 19.84 -12.95 -5.58
C LEU A 23 19.32 -14.38 -5.59
N GLN A 24 18.35 -14.66 -6.47
CA GLN A 24 17.78 -16.00 -6.60
C GLN A 24 18.82 -16.95 -7.19
N ARG A 25 19.07 -18.07 -6.50
CA ARG A 25 19.90 -19.17 -6.99
C ARG A 25 19.22 -19.95 -8.11
N ASP A 26 20.02 -20.75 -8.82
CA ASP A 26 19.56 -21.73 -9.83
C ASP A 26 18.85 -21.12 -11.06
N ARG A 27 18.86 -19.80 -11.24
CA ARG A 27 18.41 -19.09 -12.45
C ARG A 27 19.11 -17.77 -12.63
N ALA A 28 19.12 -17.23 -13.85
CA ALA A 28 19.66 -15.91 -14.11
C ALA A 28 18.83 -14.82 -13.40
N ASN A 29 19.53 -13.83 -12.84
CA ASN A 29 18.94 -12.67 -12.18
C ASN A 29 18.88 -11.52 -13.19
N THR A 30 17.69 -10.95 -13.37
CA THR A 30 17.47 -9.82 -14.27
C THR A 30 17.71 -8.52 -13.52
N PHE A 31 18.75 -7.77 -13.89
CA PHE A 31 19.02 -6.41 -13.42
C PHE A 31 18.49 -5.41 -14.44
N TRP A 32 17.99 -4.28 -13.97
CA TRP A 32 17.52 -3.18 -14.81
C TRP A 32 17.67 -1.82 -14.14
N GLY A 33 17.62 -0.78 -14.96
CA GLY A 33 17.64 0.63 -14.55
C GLY A 33 17.45 1.51 -15.78
N TRP A 34 17.79 2.80 -15.65
CA TRP A 34 17.60 3.77 -16.72
C TRP A 34 18.89 4.53 -17.04
N SER A 35 19.13 4.77 -18.32
CA SER A 35 20.26 5.54 -18.85
C SER A 35 19.84 6.24 -20.15
N THR A 36 20.74 7.00 -20.79
CA THR A 36 20.46 7.58 -22.10
C THR A 36 20.25 6.46 -23.13
N PRO A 37 19.26 6.56 -24.04
CA PRO A 37 19.07 5.58 -25.11
C PRO A 37 20.36 5.29 -25.88
N GLY A 38 20.69 4.01 -26.06
CA GLY A 38 21.92 3.55 -26.69
C GLY A 38 23.10 3.31 -25.73
N ASP A 39 23.02 3.78 -24.48
CA ASP A 39 24.05 3.50 -23.47
C ASP A 39 24.16 2.01 -23.19
N ARG A 40 25.39 1.49 -23.11
CA ARG A 40 25.66 0.12 -22.66
C ARG A 40 25.92 0.11 -21.15
N VAL A 41 25.20 -0.76 -20.43
CA VAL A 41 25.39 -1.00 -19.00
C VAL A 41 25.80 -2.46 -18.80
N THR A 42 26.80 -2.69 -17.94
CA THR A 42 27.32 -4.02 -17.60
C THR A 42 27.14 -4.29 -16.12
N VAL A 43 26.68 -5.49 -15.79
CA VAL A 43 26.54 -6.00 -14.42
C VAL A 43 27.52 -7.14 -14.22
N GLU A 44 28.29 -7.09 -13.14
CA GLU A 44 29.31 -8.07 -12.79
C GLU A 44 29.16 -8.54 -11.33
N ILE A 45 29.29 -9.85 -11.10
CA ILE A 45 29.32 -10.47 -9.78
C ILE A 45 30.20 -11.72 -9.85
N GLU A 46 31.23 -11.81 -9.01
CA GLU A 46 32.12 -12.99 -8.90
C GLU A 46 32.59 -13.53 -10.28
N GLY A 47 33.07 -12.64 -11.14
CA GLY A 47 33.53 -12.96 -12.49
C GLY A 47 32.43 -13.28 -13.52
N GLN A 48 31.17 -13.43 -13.10
CA GLN A 48 30.02 -13.49 -14.02
C GLN A 48 29.69 -12.09 -14.51
N LYS A 49 29.47 -11.92 -15.82
CA LYS A 49 29.11 -10.63 -16.43
C LYS A 49 27.96 -10.75 -17.41
N ALA A 50 27.10 -9.74 -17.45
CA ALA A 50 26.16 -9.54 -18.54
C ALA A 50 25.99 -8.04 -18.82
N SER A 51 25.59 -7.70 -20.05
CA SER A 51 25.36 -6.31 -20.44
C SER A 51 23.98 -6.14 -21.08
N GLY A 52 23.44 -4.94 -20.95
CA GLY A 52 22.23 -4.46 -21.62
C GLY A 52 22.50 -3.14 -22.32
N VAL A 53 21.68 -2.81 -23.30
CA VAL A 53 21.67 -1.49 -23.93
C VAL A 53 20.37 -0.80 -23.55
N ALA A 54 20.44 0.47 -23.16
CA ALA A 54 19.27 1.28 -22.87
C ALA A 54 18.41 1.47 -24.13
N GLY A 55 17.13 1.11 -24.04
CA GLY A 55 16.15 1.27 -25.11
C GLY A 55 15.78 2.74 -25.35
N THR A 56 14.82 2.97 -26.24
CA THR A 56 14.29 4.32 -26.52
C THR A 56 13.57 4.94 -25.32
N ASP A 57 13.08 4.11 -24.40
CA ASP A 57 12.51 4.49 -23.10
C ASP A 57 13.58 4.71 -22.00
N GLY A 58 14.86 4.60 -22.38
CA GLY A 58 16.02 4.67 -21.48
C GLY A 58 16.24 3.42 -20.62
N LYS A 59 15.33 2.42 -20.65
CA LYS A 59 15.44 1.24 -19.80
C LYS A 59 16.50 0.29 -20.35
N TRP A 60 17.45 -0.11 -19.51
CA TRP A 60 18.41 -1.18 -19.83
C TRP A 60 18.09 -2.43 -19.01
N ILE A 61 18.40 -3.60 -19.56
CA ILE A 61 18.20 -4.90 -18.90
C ILE A 61 19.42 -5.79 -19.13
N ALA A 62 19.97 -6.37 -18.06
CA ALA A 62 21.06 -7.35 -18.11
C ALA A 62 20.69 -8.60 -17.29
N ARG A 63 20.91 -9.80 -17.84
CA ARG A 63 20.60 -11.06 -17.15
C ARG A 63 21.88 -11.78 -16.76
N VAL A 64 22.21 -11.79 -15.48
CA VAL A 64 23.46 -12.34 -14.95
C VAL A 64 23.19 -13.66 -14.25
N LYS A 65 24.01 -14.69 -14.53
CA LYS A 65 23.96 -15.94 -13.77
C LYS A 65 24.50 -15.70 -12.36
N PRO A 66 23.82 -16.16 -11.31
CA PRO A 66 24.34 -16.02 -9.96
C PRO A 66 25.58 -16.91 -9.78
N PRO A 67 26.54 -16.53 -8.91
CA PRO A 67 27.58 -17.43 -8.45
C PRO A 67 27.00 -18.53 -7.54
N LYS A 68 27.88 -19.26 -6.86
CA LYS A 68 27.49 -20.29 -5.90
C LYS A 68 26.60 -19.70 -4.80
N VAL A 69 25.66 -20.51 -4.29
CA VAL A 69 24.85 -20.17 -3.11
C VAL A 69 25.74 -19.77 -1.93
N GLY A 70 25.36 -18.71 -1.20
CA GLY A 70 26.15 -18.13 -0.11
C GLY A 70 26.47 -16.66 -0.35
N GLY A 71 27.70 -16.25 -0.07
CA GLY A 71 28.15 -14.86 -0.08
C GLY A 71 28.91 -14.51 1.21
N PRO A 72 29.15 -13.22 1.49
CA PRO A 72 28.74 -12.07 0.70
C PRO A 72 29.53 -11.91 -0.60
N TYR A 73 28.84 -11.42 -1.63
CA TYR A 73 29.40 -10.99 -2.91
C TYR A 73 29.26 -9.47 -3.07
N LYS A 74 30.04 -8.91 -4.00
CA LYS A 74 29.88 -7.55 -4.52
C LYS A 74 29.26 -7.61 -5.90
N VAL A 75 28.27 -6.75 -6.17
CA VAL A 75 27.73 -6.54 -7.52
C VAL A 75 28.20 -5.20 -8.02
N LEU A 76 28.81 -5.19 -9.20
CA LEU A 76 29.24 -3.96 -9.87
C LEU A 76 28.37 -3.70 -11.09
N VAL A 77 27.69 -2.55 -11.12
CA VAL A 77 26.94 -2.04 -12.27
C VAL A 77 27.69 -0.85 -12.86
N SER A 78 28.12 -0.95 -14.11
CA SER A 78 28.96 0.07 -14.78
C SER A 78 28.44 0.43 -16.17
N GLY A 79 28.39 1.74 -16.46
CA GLY A 79 28.00 2.33 -17.73
C GLY A 79 28.26 3.84 -17.70
N ALA A 80 27.27 4.65 -18.06
CA ALA A 80 27.31 6.11 -17.88
C ALA A 80 27.43 6.53 -16.40
N SER A 81 27.10 5.64 -15.47
CA SER A 81 27.33 5.78 -14.03
C SER A 81 27.85 4.45 -13.46
N LYS A 82 28.31 4.48 -12.21
CA LYS A 82 28.82 3.30 -11.50
C LYS A 82 28.08 3.14 -10.19
N VAL A 83 27.54 1.95 -9.94
CA VAL A 83 26.91 1.56 -8.67
C VAL A 83 27.55 0.26 -8.21
N GLU A 84 27.94 0.21 -6.94
CA GLU A 84 28.47 -0.99 -6.30
C GLU A 84 27.49 -1.38 -5.18
N LEU A 85 27.08 -2.65 -5.15
CA LEU A 85 26.25 -3.20 -4.09
C LEU A 85 27.10 -4.17 -3.26
N ASP A 86 27.09 -3.96 -1.94
CA ASP A 86 27.82 -4.74 -0.96
C ASP A 86 26.91 -5.72 -0.22
N ASP A 87 27.52 -6.76 0.36
CA ASP A 87 26.83 -7.77 1.19
C ASP A 87 25.67 -8.49 0.46
N VAL A 88 25.85 -8.79 -0.82
CA VAL A 88 24.86 -9.49 -1.64
C VAL A 88 24.98 -11.00 -1.44
N LEU A 89 23.90 -11.66 -1.05
CA LEU A 89 23.84 -13.13 -0.90
C LEU A 89 23.19 -13.77 -2.13
N VAL A 90 23.43 -15.07 -2.33
CA VAL A 90 22.74 -15.91 -3.31
C VAL A 90 21.98 -17.01 -2.57
N GLY A 91 20.66 -17.09 -2.78
CA GLY A 91 19.75 -17.93 -2.01
C GLY A 91 18.35 -18.01 -2.63
N ASP A 92 17.33 -18.28 -1.80
CA ASP A 92 15.93 -18.30 -2.27
C ASP A 92 15.21 -16.99 -1.93
N VAL A 93 14.53 -16.39 -2.92
CA VAL A 93 13.83 -15.11 -2.78
C VAL A 93 12.32 -15.31 -2.84
N TRP A 94 11.57 -14.84 -1.85
CA TRP A 94 10.13 -15.01 -1.76
C TRP A 94 9.39 -13.69 -1.60
N ILE A 95 8.23 -13.56 -2.25
CA ILE A 95 7.30 -12.45 -2.04
C ILE A 95 6.28 -12.84 -0.98
N CYS A 96 6.14 -12.02 0.06
CA CYS A 96 5.13 -12.10 1.10
C CYS A 96 4.10 -11.01 0.84
N SER A 97 2.87 -11.38 0.44
CA SER A 97 1.86 -10.41 0.00
C SER A 97 0.46 -10.74 0.48
N GLY A 98 -0.45 -9.79 0.30
CA GLY A 98 -1.83 -9.83 0.75
C GLY A 98 -2.18 -8.61 1.59
N GLN A 99 -3.07 -8.80 2.56
CA GLN A 99 -3.61 -7.71 3.37
C GLN A 99 -3.10 -7.72 4.81
N SER A 100 -3.91 -7.25 5.76
CA SER A 100 -3.52 -6.92 7.13
C SER A 100 -2.92 -8.11 7.89
N ASN A 101 -3.40 -9.33 7.63
CA ASN A 101 -2.84 -10.55 8.22
C ASN A 101 -1.44 -10.91 7.70
N MET A 102 -1.10 -10.54 6.46
CA MET A 102 0.29 -10.56 5.97
C MET A 102 1.09 -9.35 6.51
N GLN A 103 0.45 -8.17 6.60
CA GLN A 103 1.10 -6.91 6.96
C GLN A 103 1.54 -6.86 8.43
N MET A 104 0.78 -7.47 9.35
CA MET A 104 1.06 -7.48 10.78
C MET A 104 2.53 -7.85 11.02
N SER A 105 3.23 -6.98 11.75
CA SER A 105 4.66 -7.15 11.97
C SER A 105 4.93 -8.23 13.01
N LEU A 106 6.20 -8.66 13.11
CA LEU A 106 6.64 -9.61 14.14
C LEU A 106 6.26 -9.17 15.57
N ALA A 107 6.26 -7.87 15.85
CA ALA A 107 5.87 -7.34 17.15
C ALA A 107 4.39 -7.57 17.51
N GLY A 108 3.52 -7.68 16.49
CA GLY A 108 2.08 -7.94 16.67
C GLY A 108 1.75 -9.41 16.97
N ALA A 109 2.68 -10.33 16.73
CA ALA A 109 2.48 -11.76 16.97
C ALA A 109 2.51 -12.12 18.47
N VAL A 110 2.05 -13.32 18.81
CA VAL A 110 2.27 -13.92 20.14
C VAL A 110 3.76 -13.88 20.48
N ASN A 111 4.09 -13.38 21.67
CA ASN A 111 5.47 -13.14 22.14
C ASN A 111 6.30 -12.20 21.26
N GLY A 112 5.66 -11.31 20.49
CA GLY A 112 6.31 -10.46 19.50
C GLY A 112 7.50 -9.67 20.03
N ALA A 113 7.43 -9.06 21.22
CA ALA A 113 8.55 -8.33 21.80
C ALA A 113 9.81 -9.19 22.00
N ALA A 114 9.66 -10.43 22.46
CA ALA A 114 10.77 -11.36 22.64
C ALA A 114 11.32 -11.85 21.29
N GLU A 115 10.44 -12.12 20.32
CA GLU A 115 10.83 -12.55 18.98
C GLU A 115 11.55 -11.42 18.21
N VAL A 116 11.12 -10.17 18.35
CA VAL A 116 11.82 -8.98 17.82
C VAL A 116 13.20 -8.85 18.44
N ALA A 117 13.33 -8.94 19.77
CA ALA A 117 14.62 -8.86 20.44
C ALA A 117 15.59 -9.98 20.01
N ALA A 118 15.05 -11.15 19.69
CA ALA A 118 15.82 -12.32 19.24
C ALA A 118 16.06 -12.35 17.72
N ALA A 119 15.48 -11.44 16.93
CA ALA A 119 15.54 -11.46 15.47
C ALA A 119 16.92 -11.04 14.92
N ASN A 120 17.97 -11.82 15.16
CA ASN A 120 19.33 -11.59 14.67
C ASN A 120 19.76 -12.71 13.71
N GLU A 121 19.25 -12.67 12.48
CA GLU A 121 19.37 -13.76 11.50
C GLU A 121 20.07 -13.24 10.23
N PRO A 122 21.42 -13.18 10.19
CA PRO A 122 22.16 -12.52 9.10
C PRO A 122 21.98 -13.18 7.73
N ASN A 123 21.56 -14.45 7.68
CA ASN A 123 21.26 -15.15 6.43
C ASN A 123 19.82 -14.91 5.92
N ILE A 124 19.04 -14.07 6.61
CA ILE A 124 17.72 -13.64 6.18
C ILE A 124 17.80 -12.14 5.87
N ARG A 125 17.37 -11.76 4.66
CA ARG A 125 17.36 -10.39 4.18
C ARG A 125 15.94 -9.96 3.86
N LEU A 126 15.59 -8.75 4.25
CA LEU A 126 14.24 -8.24 4.26
C LEU A 126 14.15 -7.02 3.35
N LEU A 127 13.13 -6.98 2.49
CA LEU A 127 12.73 -5.79 1.74
C LEU A 127 11.25 -5.54 2.02
N THR A 128 10.92 -4.41 2.67
CA THR A 128 9.53 -3.95 2.75
C THR A 128 9.28 -2.94 1.63
N VAL A 129 8.34 -3.27 0.75
CA VAL A 129 7.87 -2.37 -0.30
C VAL A 129 6.94 -1.34 0.33
N GLY A 130 7.28 -0.06 0.16
CA GLY A 130 6.46 1.05 0.58
C GLY A 130 5.10 1.01 -0.10
N GLN A 131 4.06 1.25 0.70
CA GLN A 131 2.68 1.31 0.22
C GLN A 131 2.54 2.41 -0.82
N ALA A 132 2.17 2.00 -2.03
CA ALA A 132 2.06 2.88 -3.18
C ALA A 132 0.93 2.41 -4.08
N VAL A 133 0.27 3.38 -4.70
CA VAL A 133 -0.85 3.21 -5.59
C VAL A 133 -0.43 3.72 -6.96
N GLY A 134 -0.78 2.99 -8.01
CA GLY A 134 -0.63 3.48 -9.38
C GLY A 134 -1.88 3.26 -10.21
N TYR A 135 -2.37 4.29 -10.89
CA TYR A 135 -3.35 4.09 -11.98
C TYR A 135 -2.70 3.45 -13.22
N ALA A 136 -1.37 3.45 -13.28
CA ALA A 136 -0.54 2.72 -14.23
C ALA A 136 0.66 2.10 -13.50
N PRO A 137 1.28 1.05 -14.06
CA PRO A 137 2.49 0.44 -13.51
C PRO A 137 3.56 1.49 -13.19
N LEU A 138 3.97 1.58 -11.92
CA LEU A 138 5.07 2.42 -11.51
C LEU A 138 6.39 1.79 -11.97
N SER A 139 7.36 2.64 -12.33
CA SER A 139 8.69 2.19 -12.72
C SER A 139 9.56 1.80 -11.53
N THR A 140 9.36 2.45 -10.38
CA THR A 140 10.19 2.31 -9.18
C THR A 140 9.34 2.00 -7.96
N LEU A 141 9.98 1.40 -6.96
CA LEU A 141 9.42 1.19 -5.63
C LEU A 141 10.12 2.08 -4.60
N ASN A 142 9.47 2.29 -3.47
CA ASN A 142 10.11 2.75 -2.24
C ASN A 142 10.39 1.53 -1.36
N GLY A 143 11.58 1.43 -0.78
CA GLY A 143 12.00 0.27 0.00
C GLY A 143 13.51 0.09 -0.08
N LYS A 144 14.08 -0.53 0.95
CA LYS A 144 15.50 -0.89 0.99
C LYS A 144 15.65 -2.27 1.59
N TRP A 145 16.62 -3.02 1.05
CA TRP A 145 17.03 -4.28 1.63
C TRP A 145 17.73 -4.04 2.97
N ALA A 146 17.48 -4.92 3.92
CA ALA A 146 18.08 -4.88 5.25
C ALA A 146 18.38 -6.30 5.74
N VAL A 147 19.42 -6.41 6.56
CA VAL A 147 19.68 -7.61 7.36
C VAL A 147 18.52 -7.84 8.33
N CYS A 148 18.06 -9.08 8.51
CA CYS A 148 17.10 -9.40 9.57
C CYS A 148 17.75 -9.14 10.94
N SER A 149 17.27 -8.08 11.61
CA SER A 149 17.76 -7.54 12.88
C SER A 149 16.55 -7.04 13.68
N PRO A 150 16.67 -6.83 15.01
CA PRO A 150 15.59 -6.22 15.79
C PRO A 150 15.12 -4.86 15.20
N THR A 151 16.05 -4.09 14.61
CA THR A 151 15.74 -2.81 13.96
C THR A 151 14.91 -2.97 12.69
N SER A 152 15.24 -3.95 11.83
CA SER A 152 14.55 -4.11 10.54
C SER A 152 13.20 -4.81 10.65
N VAL A 153 13.00 -5.65 11.66
CA VAL A 153 11.68 -6.23 11.96
C VAL A 153 10.77 -5.27 12.72
N SER A 154 11.34 -4.27 13.39
CA SER A 154 10.69 -3.21 14.18
C SER A 154 9.91 -3.70 15.42
N PRO A 155 9.88 -2.94 16.53
CA PRO A 155 9.10 -3.26 17.73
C PRO A 155 7.63 -2.81 17.64
N ASP A 156 7.21 -2.15 16.56
CA ASP A 156 5.84 -1.68 16.38
C ASP A 156 5.00 -2.74 15.64
N PRO A 157 3.76 -3.04 16.09
CA PRO A 157 2.95 -4.15 15.56
C PRO A 157 2.45 -3.98 14.12
N TRP A 158 2.53 -2.77 13.55
CA TRP A 158 2.00 -2.45 12.22
C TRP A 158 3.01 -1.77 11.30
N SER A 159 4.19 -1.42 11.82
CA SER A 159 5.34 -0.96 11.05
C SER A 159 6.51 -1.90 11.29
N GLY A 160 7.07 -2.46 10.21
CA GLY A 160 8.11 -3.49 10.31
C GLY A 160 8.03 -4.52 9.20
N PHE A 161 8.52 -5.73 9.49
CA PHE A 161 8.44 -6.86 8.58
C PHE A 161 7.36 -7.86 9.01
N SER A 162 6.65 -8.42 8.02
CA SER A 162 5.59 -9.41 8.19
C SER A 162 5.99 -10.52 9.18
N ALA A 163 5.17 -10.75 10.20
CA ALA A 163 5.37 -11.87 11.13
C ALA A 163 5.30 -13.22 10.41
N VAL A 164 4.30 -13.42 9.54
CA VAL A 164 4.12 -14.65 8.76
C VAL A 164 5.32 -14.85 7.84
N GLY A 165 5.74 -13.81 7.12
CA GLY A 165 6.93 -13.85 6.27
C GLY A 165 8.20 -14.18 7.05
N TYR A 166 8.39 -13.58 8.23
CA TYR A 166 9.53 -13.83 9.11
C TYR A 166 9.57 -15.30 9.56
N TYR A 167 8.47 -15.85 10.08
CA TYR A 167 8.43 -17.24 10.56
C TYR A 167 8.64 -18.24 9.41
N PHE A 168 8.00 -17.99 8.26
CA PHE A 168 8.19 -18.76 7.03
C PHE A 168 9.66 -18.79 6.58
N GLY A 169 10.28 -17.61 6.43
CA GLY A 169 11.67 -17.54 6.00
C GLY A 169 12.65 -18.13 7.02
N ARG A 170 12.36 -17.97 8.32
CA ARG A 170 13.16 -18.59 9.39
C ARG A 170 13.08 -20.12 9.36
N LYS A 171 11.90 -20.67 9.12
CA LYS A 171 11.71 -22.12 8.95
C LYS A 171 12.47 -22.61 7.71
N LEU A 172 12.31 -21.95 6.57
CA LEU A 172 13.03 -22.29 5.33
C LEU A 172 14.55 -22.21 5.50
N GLN A 173 15.07 -21.14 6.09
CA GLN A 173 16.51 -20.98 6.32
C GLN A 173 17.05 -22.12 7.19
N ARG A 174 16.32 -22.50 8.25
CA ARG A 174 16.73 -23.58 9.16
C ARG A 174 16.73 -24.95 8.50
N GLU A 175 15.82 -25.21 7.58
CA GLU A 175 15.70 -26.49 6.89
C GLU A 175 16.64 -26.60 5.68
N LEU A 176 16.66 -25.56 4.85
CA LEU A 176 17.40 -25.56 3.57
C LEU A 176 18.86 -25.15 3.75
N LYS A 177 19.20 -24.44 4.84
CA LYS A 177 20.55 -23.92 5.13
C LYS A 177 21.13 -23.05 4.00
N VAL A 178 20.27 -22.32 3.30
CA VAL A 178 20.66 -21.32 2.29
C VAL A 178 20.21 -19.93 2.72
N PRO A 179 20.82 -18.84 2.22
CA PRO A 179 20.29 -17.49 2.43
C PRO A 179 18.85 -17.36 1.93
N ILE A 180 18.04 -16.57 2.64
CA ILE A 180 16.63 -16.32 2.30
C ILE A 180 16.41 -14.82 2.14
N GLY A 181 15.90 -14.41 0.99
CA GLY A 181 15.40 -13.06 0.75
C GLY A 181 13.88 -13.04 0.87
N LEU A 182 13.33 -12.12 1.66
CA LEU A 182 11.89 -11.96 1.82
C LEU A 182 11.48 -10.54 1.43
N ILE A 183 10.52 -10.44 0.51
CA ILE A 183 9.98 -9.17 0.04
C ILE A 183 8.56 -9.03 0.57
N ASN A 184 8.33 -8.14 1.52
CA ASN A 184 7.00 -7.82 2.02
C ASN A 184 6.36 -6.76 1.12
N ALA A 185 5.31 -7.15 0.39
CA ALA A 185 4.46 -6.26 -0.40
C ALA A 185 3.01 -6.48 0.02
N SER A 186 2.60 -5.89 1.14
CA SER A 186 1.28 -6.08 1.73
C SER A 186 0.65 -4.76 2.19
N TRP A 187 -0.69 -4.72 2.17
CA TRP A 187 -1.45 -3.55 2.58
C TRP A 187 -2.82 -3.96 3.14
N GLY A 188 -3.06 -3.66 4.41
CA GLY A 188 -4.30 -3.94 5.13
C GLY A 188 -5.55 -3.34 4.50
N GLY A 189 -6.66 -4.06 4.61
CA GLY A 189 -7.96 -3.63 4.09
C GLY A 189 -8.13 -3.78 2.58
N THR A 190 -7.21 -4.44 1.87
CA THR A 190 -7.21 -4.49 0.40
C THR A 190 -7.80 -5.78 -0.15
N SER A 191 -8.50 -5.65 -1.27
CA SER A 191 -9.15 -6.76 -1.98
C SER A 191 -8.18 -7.41 -2.99
N GLY A 192 -8.42 -8.67 -3.35
CA GLY A 192 -7.53 -9.42 -4.24
C GLY A 192 -7.39 -8.79 -5.63
N GLU A 193 -8.46 -8.19 -6.15
CA GLU A 193 -8.47 -7.52 -7.45
C GLU A 193 -7.52 -6.32 -7.53
N ALA A 194 -7.18 -5.67 -6.40
CA ALA A 194 -6.22 -4.58 -6.37
C ALA A 194 -4.80 -5.03 -6.75
N TRP A 195 -4.49 -6.32 -6.56
CA TRP A 195 -3.16 -6.90 -6.67
C TRP A 195 -2.86 -7.61 -7.98
N ALA A 196 -3.79 -7.62 -8.95
CA ALA A 196 -3.55 -8.16 -10.28
C ALA A 196 -3.66 -7.07 -11.36
N SER A 197 -2.94 -7.24 -12.47
CA SER A 197 -2.92 -6.28 -13.56
C SER A 197 -4.31 -6.03 -14.14
N ARG A 198 -4.48 -4.87 -14.80
CA ARG A 198 -5.73 -4.51 -15.48
C ARG A 198 -6.14 -5.56 -16.50
N GLU A 199 -5.18 -6.08 -17.24
CA GLU A 199 -5.42 -7.12 -18.25
C GLU A 199 -6.02 -8.37 -17.60
N ALA A 200 -5.46 -8.81 -16.48
CA ALA A 200 -5.94 -10.00 -15.77
C ALA A 200 -7.32 -9.78 -15.14
N ILE A 201 -7.53 -8.65 -14.47
CA ILE A 201 -8.82 -8.37 -13.82
C ILE A 201 -9.95 -8.15 -14.84
N ALA A 202 -9.67 -7.57 -16.01
CA ALA A 202 -10.65 -7.48 -17.08
C ALA A 202 -11.20 -8.85 -17.52
N THR A 203 -10.39 -9.92 -17.42
CA THR A 203 -10.86 -11.29 -17.76
C THR A 203 -11.86 -11.86 -16.77
N VAL A 204 -11.96 -11.29 -15.55
CA VAL A 204 -12.94 -11.71 -14.56
C VAL A 204 -14.35 -11.27 -14.98
N GLY A 205 -14.49 -10.08 -15.59
CA GLY A 205 -15.76 -9.57 -16.13
C GLY A 205 -16.64 -8.79 -15.15
N ASP A 206 -16.22 -8.62 -13.89
CA ASP A 206 -17.04 -7.97 -12.86
C ASP A 206 -16.62 -6.51 -12.56
N PHE A 207 -15.52 -6.04 -13.15
CA PHE A 207 -14.84 -4.80 -12.77
C PHE A 207 -14.78 -3.74 -13.88
N ASP A 208 -15.53 -3.90 -14.97
CA ASP A 208 -15.46 -3.01 -16.13
C ASP A 208 -15.71 -1.53 -15.79
N PRO A 209 -16.73 -1.16 -14.97
CA PRO A 209 -16.92 0.22 -14.54
C PRO A 209 -15.69 0.76 -13.78
N GLN A 210 -15.17 -0.02 -12.84
CA GLN A 210 -14.01 0.34 -12.03
C GLN A 210 -12.75 0.54 -12.87
N LEU A 211 -12.50 -0.34 -13.84
CA LEU A 211 -11.36 -0.25 -14.76
C LEU A 211 -11.49 0.91 -15.74
N ALA A 212 -12.70 1.20 -16.23
CA ALA A 212 -12.98 2.37 -17.06
C ALA A 212 -12.72 3.67 -16.27
N GLU A 213 -13.12 3.67 -15.00
CA GLU A 213 -12.90 4.77 -14.09
C GLU A 213 -11.38 4.98 -13.90
N ILE A 214 -10.60 3.98 -13.53
CA ILE A 214 -9.13 4.12 -13.40
C ILE A 214 -8.47 4.66 -14.69
N ALA A 215 -8.93 4.18 -15.86
CA ALA A 215 -8.45 4.66 -17.16
C ALA A 215 -8.69 6.17 -17.34
N ALA A 216 -9.85 6.65 -16.94
CA ALA A 216 -10.20 8.06 -17.04
C ALA A 216 -9.34 8.91 -16.10
N SER A 217 -9.14 8.48 -14.84
CA SER A 217 -8.24 9.17 -13.89
C SER A 217 -6.81 9.26 -14.43
N GLN A 218 -6.29 8.17 -14.98
CA GLN A 218 -4.96 8.14 -15.58
C GLN A 218 -4.87 9.16 -16.73
N LYS A 219 -5.86 9.19 -17.62
CA LYS A 219 -5.90 10.13 -18.75
C LYS A 219 -6.02 11.59 -18.29
N ALA A 220 -6.72 11.84 -17.19
CA ALA A 220 -6.89 13.15 -16.60
C ALA A 220 -5.67 13.63 -15.79
N GLY A 221 -4.69 12.75 -15.52
CA GLY A 221 -3.52 13.08 -14.70
C GLY A 221 -3.87 13.28 -13.22
N GLU A 222 -4.94 12.65 -12.75
CA GLU A 222 -5.38 12.74 -11.37
C GLU A 222 -4.39 12.05 -10.41
N PRO A 223 -4.21 12.57 -9.19
CA PRO A 223 -3.33 11.93 -8.21
C PRO A 223 -3.85 10.54 -7.83
N ALA A 224 -2.93 9.58 -7.70
CA ALA A 224 -3.20 8.19 -7.28
C ALA A 224 -3.47 8.06 -5.78
N PHE A 225 -4.15 9.05 -5.19
CA PHE A 225 -4.63 9.04 -3.80
C PHE A 225 -6.14 9.30 -3.72
N GLY A 226 -6.81 9.43 -4.87
CA GLY A 226 -8.22 9.78 -4.91
C GLY A 226 -9.16 8.62 -4.63
N THR A 227 -10.32 8.94 -4.07
CA THR A 227 -11.46 8.03 -3.82
C THR A 227 -12.37 8.01 -5.05
N TYR A 228 -13.24 7.01 -5.23
CA TYR A 228 -14.30 7.09 -6.26
C TYR A 228 -15.17 8.34 -6.10
N ALA A 229 -15.32 8.81 -4.85
CA ALA A 229 -16.01 10.04 -4.56
C ALA A 229 -15.31 11.26 -5.17
N ASP A 230 -13.98 11.31 -5.31
CA ASP A 230 -13.27 12.51 -5.75
C ASP A 230 -13.65 12.96 -7.16
N ARG A 231 -14.00 12.05 -8.07
CA ARG A 231 -14.50 12.44 -9.40
C ARG A 231 -15.95 12.87 -9.40
N TRP A 232 -16.76 12.24 -8.56
CA TRP A 232 -18.08 12.77 -8.28
C TRP A 232 -17.97 14.17 -7.67
N LEU A 233 -17.05 14.40 -6.73
CA LEU A 233 -16.78 15.68 -6.10
C LEU A 233 -16.26 16.69 -7.12
N LEU A 234 -15.33 16.35 -8.01
CA LEU A 234 -14.87 17.24 -9.08
C LEU A 234 -16.01 17.78 -9.95
N LYS A 235 -17.03 16.94 -10.22
CA LYS A 235 -18.18 17.31 -11.03
C LYS A 235 -19.29 18.01 -10.24
N ASN A 236 -19.51 17.60 -9.00
CA ASN A 236 -20.73 17.95 -8.24
C ASN A 236 -20.46 18.87 -7.05
N ASP A 237 -19.23 18.89 -6.52
CA ASP A 237 -18.82 19.79 -5.44
C ASP A 237 -18.27 21.11 -6.02
N PRO A 238 -18.96 22.25 -5.80
CA PRO A 238 -18.54 23.54 -6.30
C PRO A 238 -17.22 24.02 -5.66
N GLY A 239 -16.84 23.48 -4.50
CA GLY A 239 -15.61 23.88 -3.82
C GLY A 239 -14.34 23.47 -4.54
N THR A 240 -14.37 22.32 -5.22
CA THR A 240 -13.22 21.78 -5.94
C THR A 240 -12.80 22.65 -7.14
N PRO A 241 -13.66 22.98 -8.12
CA PRO A 241 -13.30 23.87 -9.21
C PRO A 241 -13.08 25.32 -8.75
N ALA A 242 -13.64 25.73 -7.61
CA ALA A 242 -13.42 27.05 -7.02
C ALA A 242 -12.16 27.13 -6.16
N HIS A 243 -11.37 26.06 -6.08
CA HIS A 243 -10.12 25.99 -5.30
C HIS A 243 -10.28 26.39 -3.83
N TRP A 244 -11.30 25.86 -3.15
CA TRP A 244 -11.55 26.16 -1.73
C TRP A 244 -10.43 25.68 -0.79
N GLU A 245 -9.52 24.82 -1.26
CA GLU A 245 -8.28 24.44 -0.59
C GLU A 245 -7.21 25.55 -0.57
N SER A 246 -7.32 26.55 -1.46
CA SER A 246 -6.32 27.61 -1.61
C SER A 246 -6.11 28.37 -0.29
N PRO A 247 -4.88 28.63 0.16
CA PRO A 247 -4.61 29.37 1.40
C PRO A 247 -5.12 30.83 1.36
N ASP A 248 -5.34 31.37 0.16
CA ASP A 248 -5.71 32.78 -0.07
C ASP A 248 -7.20 32.97 -0.38
N LEU A 249 -8.02 31.93 -0.21
CA LEU A 249 -9.47 31.99 -0.43
C LEU A 249 -10.14 33.07 0.43
N ASP A 250 -11.05 33.85 -0.17
CA ASP A 250 -12.00 34.68 0.59
C ASP A 250 -13.01 33.78 1.33
N GLU A 251 -13.01 33.90 2.65
CA GLU A 251 -13.81 33.11 3.58
C GLU A 251 -14.91 33.95 4.26
N SER A 252 -15.29 35.08 3.66
CA SER A 252 -16.35 35.96 4.14
C SER A 252 -17.74 35.29 4.16
N ASP A 253 -17.99 34.34 3.26
CA ASP A 253 -19.24 33.59 3.15
C ASP A 253 -19.21 32.21 3.85
N TRP A 254 -18.13 31.88 4.55
CA TRP A 254 -18.02 30.66 5.35
C TRP A 254 -18.57 30.87 6.75
N LYS A 255 -19.26 29.85 7.28
CA LYS A 255 -19.90 29.92 8.61
C LYS A 255 -18.94 29.46 9.70
N PRO A 256 -18.96 30.06 10.90
CA PRO A 256 -18.24 29.50 12.04
C PRO A 256 -18.83 28.15 12.44
N THR A 257 -17.98 27.23 12.89
CA THR A 257 -18.36 25.90 13.39
C THR A 257 -17.37 25.43 14.46
N LYS A 258 -17.75 24.40 15.23
CA LYS A 258 -16.88 23.74 16.20
C LYS A 258 -16.45 22.37 15.70
N VAL A 259 -15.16 22.08 15.77
CA VAL A 259 -14.61 20.75 15.47
C VAL A 259 -14.04 20.16 16.77
N PRO A 260 -14.42 18.93 17.15
CA PRO A 260 -15.33 18.02 16.46
C PRO A 260 -16.82 18.40 16.63
N ASN A 261 -17.72 17.79 15.83
CA ASN A 261 -19.19 17.79 15.96
C ASN A 261 -20.02 19.03 15.52
N GLY A 262 -19.49 19.98 14.75
CA GLY A 262 -20.19 21.25 14.44
C GLY A 262 -21.01 21.32 13.15
N ILE A 263 -21.57 20.21 12.66
CA ILE A 263 -22.32 20.26 11.40
C ILE A 263 -23.76 20.79 11.52
N ASP A 264 -24.34 20.75 12.72
CA ASP A 264 -25.75 21.09 12.92
C ASP A 264 -25.98 22.59 12.66
N ASP A 265 -25.02 23.42 13.06
CA ASP A 265 -25.01 24.87 12.83
C ASP A 265 -24.89 25.26 11.34
N LEU A 266 -24.52 24.31 10.46
CA LEU A 266 -24.40 24.56 9.02
C LEU A 266 -25.74 24.47 8.29
N GLY A 267 -26.76 23.89 8.92
CA GLY A 267 -28.11 23.75 8.36
C GLY A 267 -28.33 22.52 7.49
N VAL A 268 -27.43 21.53 7.56
CA VAL A 268 -27.54 20.25 6.83
C VAL A 268 -28.47 19.32 7.62
N LYS A 269 -29.76 19.32 7.27
CA LYS A 269 -30.84 18.73 8.11
C LYS A 269 -30.74 17.22 8.41
N ASP A 270 -29.88 16.48 7.72
CA ASP A 270 -29.66 15.03 7.94
C ASP A 270 -28.16 14.65 7.97
N GLY A 271 -27.27 15.65 7.96
CA GLY A 271 -25.81 15.47 8.02
C GLY A 271 -25.14 14.91 6.77
N HIS A 272 -25.88 14.62 5.70
CA HIS A 272 -25.34 14.13 4.43
C HIS A 272 -24.80 15.29 3.58
N GLY A 273 -23.54 15.24 3.17
CA GLY A 273 -23.00 16.37 2.47
C GLY A 273 -21.52 16.28 2.12
N VAL A 274 -21.13 17.16 1.21
CA VAL A 274 -19.73 17.56 1.06
C VAL A 274 -19.55 18.79 1.92
N ILE A 275 -18.77 18.65 2.99
CA ILE A 275 -18.52 19.73 3.93
C ILE A 275 -17.05 20.07 3.89
N TRP A 276 -16.76 21.32 3.59
CA TRP A 276 -15.42 21.87 3.65
C TRP A 276 -15.22 22.55 5.01
N TYR A 277 -14.11 22.24 5.66
CA TYR A 277 -13.67 22.82 6.92
C TYR A 277 -12.33 23.51 6.72
N ARG A 278 -12.13 24.64 7.39
CA ARG A 278 -10.93 25.45 7.29
C ARG A 278 -10.50 25.96 8.66
N LYS A 279 -9.21 25.80 8.98
CA LYS A 279 -8.57 26.33 10.19
C LYS A 279 -7.28 27.05 9.84
N SER A 280 -7.07 28.23 10.41
CA SER A 280 -5.75 28.84 10.46
C SER A 280 -5.08 28.52 11.80
N ILE A 281 -3.80 28.17 11.77
CA ILE A 281 -2.98 27.97 12.97
C ILE A 281 -1.66 28.71 12.80
N ASP A 282 -1.10 29.21 13.90
CA ASP A 282 0.26 29.75 13.93
C ASP A 282 1.23 28.70 14.49
N LEU A 283 2.29 28.43 13.74
CA LEU A 283 3.32 27.46 14.10
C LEU A 283 4.68 28.13 14.33
N PRO A 284 5.50 27.60 15.25
CA PRO A 284 6.81 28.17 15.55
C PRO A 284 7.83 27.94 14.41
N SER A 285 7.69 26.84 13.65
CA SER A 285 8.60 26.50 12.55
C SER A 285 7.89 25.78 11.39
N GLY A 286 8.59 25.61 10.27
CA GLY A 286 8.14 24.83 9.11
C GLY A 286 8.65 23.39 9.09
N ASP A 287 9.09 22.86 10.24
CA ASP A 287 9.65 21.51 10.35
C ASP A 287 8.60 20.44 10.06
N ALA A 288 9.06 19.24 9.72
CA ALA A 288 8.21 18.08 9.52
C ALA A 288 7.31 17.82 10.74
N ALA A 289 6.09 17.37 10.48
CA ALA A 289 5.06 17.21 11.49
C ALA A 289 4.22 15.95 11.25
N THR A 290 3.39 15.60 12.22
CA THR A 290 2.33 14.60 12.05
C THR A 290 0.99 15.27 12.31
N LEU A 291 0.09 15.21 11.33
CA LEU A 291 -1.27 15.68 11.46
C LEU A 291 -2.16 14.54 11.95
N ASN A 292 -2.83 14.73 13.10
CA ASN A 292 -3.83 13.81 13.62
C ASN A 292 -5.21 14.48 13.57
N LEU A 293 -6.08 13.98 12.70
CA LEU A 293 -7.48 14.42 12.58
C LEU A 293 -8.47 13.42 13.20
N ASN A 294 -7.97 12.39 13.89
CA ASN A 294 -8.74 11.27 14.42
C ASN A 294 -9.63 10.64 13.33
N ARG A 295 -10.90 10.36 13.60
CA ARG A 295 -11.84 9.79 12.64
C ARG A 295 -12.65 10.91 11.99
N ILE A 296 -12.77 10.82 10.68
CA ILE A 296 -13.71 11.60 9.88
C ILE A 296 -14.69 10.60 9.27
N ALA A 297 -15.97 10.96 9.24
CA ALA A 297 -17.02 10.13 8.68
C ALA A 297 -16.75 9.83 7.20
N GLU A 298 -16.73 8.54 6.88
CA GLU A 298 -16.57 7.97 5.54
C GLU A 298 -15.30 8.44 4.82
N THR A 299 -15.34 9.57 4.09
CA THR A 299 -14.27 10.07 3.24
C THR A 299 -13.74 11.42 3.71
N ASP A 300 -12.41 11.60 3.70
CA ASP A 300 -11.77 12.91 3.79
C ASP A 300 -10.73 13.13 2.69
N THR A 301 -10.52 14.40 2.37
CA THR A 301 -9.33 14.90 1.65
C THR A 301 -8.77 16.09 2.41
N VAL A 302 -7.46 16.14 2.59
CA VAL A 302 -6.79 17.14 3.45
C VAL A 302 -5.72 17.89 2.69
N TRP A 303 -5.73 19.21 2.85
CA TRP A 303 -4.71 20.11 2.33
C TRP A 303 -4.12 20.96 3.46
N ILE A 304 -2.83 21.25 3.32
CA ILE A 304 -2.14 22.26 4.12
C ILE A 304 -1.51 23.26 3.15
N ASN A 305 -1.83 24.54 3.31
CA ASN A 305 -1.35 25.62 2.45
C ASN A 305 -1.60 25.35 0.93
N GLY A 306 -2.72 24.72 0.60
CA GLY A 306 -3.10 24.35 -0.77
C GLY A 306 -2.44 23.08 -1.32
N GLN A 307 -1.50 22.47 -0.59
CA GLN A 307 -0.91 21.18 -0.96
C GLN A 307 -1.69 20.04 -0.31
N GLN A 308 -2.13 19.06 -1.09
CA GLN A 308 -2.80 17.88 -0.56
C GLN A 308 -1.80 17.02 0.23
N VAL A 309 -2.16 16.64 1.45
CA VAL A 309 -1.31 15.89 2.38
C VAL A 309 -1.91 14.55 2.79
N GLY A 310 -3.18 14.31 2.50
CA GLY A 310 -3.87 13.08 2.87
C GLY A 310 -5.24 12.95 2.22
N SER A 311 -5.71 11.71 2.10
CA SER A 311 -7.09 11.37 1.79
C SER A 311 -7.34 9.93 2.20
N LEU A 312 -8.53 9.63 2.73
CA LEU A 312 -8.92 8.28 3.08
C LEU A 312 -10.43 8.11 3.08
N THR A 313 -10.90 7.00 2.53
CA THR A 313 -12.27 6.49 2.75
C THR A 313 -12.24 5.27 3.63
N ALA A 314 -12.60 5.48 4.89
CA ALA A 314 -12.86 4.47 5.90
C ALA A 314 -13.40 5.20 7.15
N ASP A 315 -14.60 4.88 7.62
CA ASP A 315 -15.15 5.49 8.83
C ASP A 315 -14.47 5.01 10.13
N TRP A 316 -13.84 3.83 10.10
CA TRP A 316 -13.15 3.22 11.23
C TRP A 316 -11.69 3.68 11.41
N ALA A 317 -11.05 4.24 10.38
CA ALA A 317 -9.62 4.51 10.40
C ALA A 317 -9.24 5.84 11.07
N TRP A 318 -8.11 5.86 11.78
CA TRP A 318 -7.51 7.10 12.26
C TRP A 318 -6.79 7.84 11.13
N ARG A 319 -7.06 9.14 11.01
CA ARG A 319 -6.45 10.06 10.05
C ARG A 319 -5.16 10.62 10.62
N ILE A 320 -4.08 9.87 10.38
CA ILE A 320 -2.72 10.24 10.78
C ILE A 320 -1.90 10.44 9.50
N TYR A 321 -1.60 11.70 9.17
CA TYR A 321 -0.89 12.05 7.95
C TYR A 321 0.50 12.60 8.28
N PRO A 322 1.59 11.95 7.84
CA PRO A 322 2.93 12.50 7.95
C PRO A 322 3.10 13.68 7.01
N ILE A 323 3.59 14.80 7.53
CA ILE A 323 3.78 16.04 6.78
C ILE A 323 5.26 16.23 6.48
N GLY A 324 5.60 16.15 5.19
CA GLY A 324 6.98 16.32 4.71
C GLY A 324 7.47 17.77 4.84
N ALA A 325 8.79 17.94 4.73
CA ALA A 325 9.42 19.26 4.69
C ALA A 325 8.90 20.09 3.50
N GLY A 326 8.73 21.40 3.72
CA GLY A 326 8.28 22.35 2.69
C GLY A 326 6.76 22.54 2.58
N VAL A 327 5.95 21.75 3.30
CA VAL A 327 4.49 21.92 3.38
C VAL A 327 4.11 23.01 4.38
N LEU A 328 4.77 23.01 5.54
CA LEU A 328 4.54 23.96 6.64
C LEU A 328 5.50 25.16 6.54
N LYS A 329 5.10 26.28 7.16
CA LYS A 329 5.93 27.48 7.30
C LYS A 329 5.84 28.07 8.70
N PRO A 330 6.86 28.80 9.18
CA PRO A 330 6.73 29.59 10.40
C PRO A 330 5.56 30.61 10.29
N GLY A 331 4.83 30.79 11.38
CA GLY A 331 3.63 31.64 11.43
C GLY A 331 2.38 30.95 10.88
N ARG A 332 1.56 31.71 10.16
CA ARG A 332 0.22 31.26 9.72
C ARG A 332 0.27 30.14 8.70
N ASN A 333 -0.40 29.03 9.01
CA ASN A 333 -0.69 27.92 8.10
C ASN A 333 -2.20 27.71 8.00
N VAL A 334 -2.67 27.28 6.83
CA VAL A 334 -4.09 26.98 6.60
C VAL A 334 -4.26 25.48 6.39
N ILE A 335 -5.10 24.87 7.22
CA ILE A 335 -5.52 23.48 7.09
C ILE A 335 -6.92 23.47 6.50
N VAL A 336 -7.11 22.73 5.42
CA VAL A 336 -8.41 22.54 4.78
C VAL A 336 -8.74 21.06 4.75
N VAL A 337 -9.96 20.71 5.15
CA VAL A 337 -10.46 19.34 5.15
C VAL A 337 -11.78 19.32 4.40
N ARG A 338 -11.88 18.51 3.36
CA ARG A 338 -13.16 18.16 2.74
C ARG A 338 -13.59 16.82 3.31
N ALA A 339 -14.72 16.79 4.02
CA ALA A 339 -15.35 15.56 4.46
C ALA A 339 -16.56 15.24 3.58
N PHE A 340 -16.73 13.97 3.26
CA PHE A 340 -17.84 13.49 2.45
C PHE A 340 -18.37 12.17 3.01
N ASP A 341 -19.66 12.17 3.35
CA ASP A 341 -20.41 10.96 3.68
C ASP A 341 -21.77 11.00 2.96
N PRO A 342 -22.03 10.08 2.00
CA PRO A 342 -23.30 10.02 1.28
C PRO A 342 -24.39 9.23 2.01
N ARG A 343 -24.06 8.57 3.12
CA ARG A 343 -24.91 7.59 3.82
C ARG A 343 -25.28 8.03 5.24
N ASN A 344 -24.33 8.59 5.98
CA ASN A 344 -24.50 9.00 7.36
C ASN A 344 -24.08 10.48 7.55
N ARG A 345 -23.72 10.83 8.78
CA ARG A 345 -23.37 12.18 9.22
C ARG A 345 -21.92 12.50 8.84
N ALA A 346 -21.72 13.31 7.80
CA ALA A 346 -20.40 13.81 7.42
C ALA A 346 -19.75 14.65 8.54
N GLY A 347 -18.42 14.62 8.65
CA GLY A 347 -17.66 15.45 9.58
C GLY A 347 -16.77 14.66 10.56
N PHE A 348 -16.25 15.36 11.57
CA PHE A 348 -15.31 14.81 12.54
C PHE A 348 -16.01 14.00 13.63
N LEU A 349 -15.54 12.77 13.87
CA LEU A 349 -16.09 11.78 14.82
C LEU A 349 -15.20 11.53 16.04
N GLY A 350 -14.06 12.23 16.14
CA GLY A 350 -13.09 12.09 17.24
C GLY A 350 -13.36 13.02 18.44
N LYS A 351 -12.53 12.91 19.48
CA LYS A 351 -12.56 13.82 20.64
C LYS A 351 -11.63 15.03 20.45
N PRO A 352 -11.88 16.17 21.12
CA PRO A 352 -11.06 17.37 21.04
C PRO A 352 -9.55 17.13 21.27
N GLU A 353 -9.20 16.33 22.27
CA GLU A 353 -7.82 16.03 22.66
C GLU A 353 -7.05 15.17 21.63
N GLU A 354 -7.77 14.59 20.66
CA GLU A 354 -7.22 13.72 19.61
C GLU A 354 -7.00 14.48 18.29
N LEU A 355 -7.33 15.77 18.25
CA LEU A 355 -7.20 16.65 17.09
C LEU A 355 -5.99 17.56 17.28
N PHE A 356 -4.86 17.23 16.67
CA PHE A 356 -3.62 17.99 16.83
C PHE A 356 -2.66 17.89 15.65
N LEU A 357 -1.76 18.86 15.55
CA LEU A 357 -0.56 18.80 14.72
C LEU A 357 0.66 18.68 15.65
N SER A 358 1.41 17.58 15.53
CA SER A 358 2.60 17.30 16.33
C SER A 358 3.87 17.74 15.61
N GLN A 359 4.66 18.64 16.22
CA GLN A 359 5.95 19.11 15.70
C GLN A 359 6.99 19.10 16.83
N GLY A 360 8.10 18.38 16.64
CA GLY A 360 9.17 18.30 17.64
C GLY A 360 8.71 17.76 19.01
N GLY A 361 7.68 16.91 19.04
CA GLY A 361 7.08 16.38 20.29
C GLY A 361 6.08 17.32 20.98
N THR A 362 5.81 18.50 20.41
CA THR A 362 4.78 19.43 20.89
C THR A 362 3.52 19.27 20.06
N ASN A 363 2.36 19.12 20.72
CA ASN A 363 1.06 19.04 20.07
C ASN A 363 0.37 20.40 20.03
N HIS A 364 0.11 20.90 18.83
CA HIS A 364 -0.72 22.09 18.59
C HIS A 364 -2.17 21.65 18.40
N SER A 365 -3.06 22.04 19.31
CA SER A 365 -4.47 21.64 19.26
C SER A 365 -5.17 22.19 18.01
N LEU A 366 -5.94 21.32 17.35
CA LEU A 366 -6.79 21.66 16.23
C LEU A 366 -8.26 21.73 16.62
N ALA A 367 -8.64 21.33 17.84
CA ALA A 367 -10.01 21.42 18.30
C ALA A 367 -10.51 22.87 18.45
N GLY A 368 -11.82 23.02 18.58
CA GLY A 368 -12.48 24.30 18.80
C GLY A 368 -12.95 24.95 17.51
N GLU A 369 -12.72 26.25 17.36
CA GLU A 369 -13.31 27.02 16.27
C GLU A 369 -12.64 26.73 14.92
N TRP A 370 -13.50 26.52 13.92
CA TRP A 370 -13.18 26.39 12.51
C TRP A 370 -14.19 27.22 11.71
N LYS A 371 -13.90 27.44 10.44
CA LYS A 371 -14.91 27.84 9.46
C LYS A 371 -15.32 26.63 8.64
N ALA A 372 -16.57 26.58 8.22
CA ALA A 372 -17.05 25.56 7.31
C ALA A 372 -18.05 26.09 6.29
N LYS A 373 -18.11 25.38 5.16
CA LYS A 373 -19.03 25.65 4.07
C LYS A 373 -19.55 24.34 3.52
N VAL A 374 -20.85 24.30 3.29
CA VAL A 374 -21.50 23.17 2.60
C VAL A 374 -21.24 23.36 1.11
N GLY A 375 -20.51 22.42 0.52
CA GLY A 375 -20.32 22.37 -0.93
C GLY A 375 -21.56 21.80 -1.61
N VAL A 376 -22.02 20.64 -1.13
CA VAL A 376 -23.18 19.93 -1.67
C VAL A 376 -24.00 19.35 -0.53
N ASP A 377 -25.31 19.54 -0.58
CA ASP A 377 -26.25 18.68 0.14
C ASP A 377 -26.62 17.52 -0.79
N VAL A 378 -26.21 16.30 -0.44
CA VAL A 378 -26.28 15.14 -1.34
C VAL A 378 -27.73 14.75 -1.66
N LYS A 379 -28.72 15.24 -0.89
CA LYS A 379 -30.14 15.06 -1.20
C LYS A 379 -30.60 15.82 -2.45
N ASP A 380 -29.87 16.88 -2.82
CA ASP A 380 -30.21 17.76 -3.94
C ASP A 380 -29.59 17.30 -5.28
N ILE A 381 -28.87 16.16 -5.29
CA ILE A 381 -28.22 15.60 -6.49
C ILE A 381 -28.76 14.20 -6.80
N SER A 382 -29.18 13.97 -8.05
CA SER A 382 -29.85 12.75 -8.51
C SER A 382 -28.93 11.53 -8.69
N THR A 383 -27.61 11.73 -8.74
CA THR A 383 -26.61 10.66 -8.87
C THR A 383 -25.68 10.68 -7.67
N LYS A 384 -25.76 9.69 -6.79
CA LYS A 384 -24.78 9.47 -5.71
C LYS A 384 -23.66 8.54 -6.22
N PRO A 385 -22.40 8.70 -5.80
CA PRO A 385 -21.39 7.67 -6.06
C PRO A 385 -21.87 6.38 -5.38
N TYR A 386 -22.00 5.30 -6.16
CA TYR A 386 -22.42 3.99 -5.64
C TYR A 386 -21.37 3.38 -4.71
N ASP A 387 -20.13 3.84 -4.86
CA ASP A 387 -18.98 3.36 -4.13
C ASP A 387 -18.11 4.54 -3.67
N THR A 388 -17.71 4.49 -2.41
CA THR A 388 -16.79 5.44 -1.78
C THR A 388 -15.38 4.85 -1.65
N GLU A 389 -15.15 3.61 -2.11
CA GLU A 389 -13.91 2.84 -1.98
C GLU A 389 -12.64 3.70 -2.14
N SER A 390 -11.72 3.50 -1.18
CA SER A 390 -10.45 4.21 -1.13
C SER A 390 -9.36 3.49 -1.93
N ASN A 391 -8.32 4.26 -2.24
CA ASN A 391 -7.31 3.90 -3.20
C ASN A 391 -6.29 2.82 -2.78
N PRO A 392 -6.56 1.89 -1.85
CA PRO A 392 -5.87 0.63 -1.98
C PRO A 392 -6.80 -0.54 -2.33
N THR A 393 -8.12 -0.35 -2.43
CA THR A 393 -9.05 -1.44 -2.83
C THR A 393 -9.37 -1.46 -4.32
N LEU A 394 -9.11 -0.37 -5.03
CA LEU A 394 -9.40 -0.28 -6.46
C LEU A 394 -8.70 -1.37 -7.26
N PRO A 395 -9.36 -1.98 -8.26
CA PRO A 395 -8.74 -2.98 -9.12
C PRO A 395 -7.39 -2.53 -9.69
N SER A 396 -6.40 -3.41 -9.64
CA SER A 396 -5.06 -3.22 -10.22
C SER A 396 -4.17 -2.13 -9.65
N VAL A 397 -4.64 -1.26 -8.75
CA VAL A 397 -3.83 -0.11 -8.32
C VAL A 397 -2.62 -0.50 -7.47
N LEU A 398 -2.71 -1.60 -6.71
CA LEU A 398 -1.60 -2.13 -5.91
C LEU A 398 -0.68 -3.04 -6.70
N TYR A 399 -1.21 -3.76 -7.71
CA TYR A 399 -0.35 -4.37 -8.71
C TYR A 399 0.56 -3.30 -9.32
N ASN A 400 -0.02 -2.22 -9.81
CA ASN A 400 0.70 -1.13 -10.45
C ASN A 400 1.70 -0.46 -9.52
N GLY A 401 1.30 -0.19 -8.27
CA GLY A 401 2.12 0.55 -7.31
C GLY A 401 3.20 -0.27 -6.60
N MET A 402 2.93 -1.56 -6.33
CA MET A 402 3.77 -2.37 -5.43
C MET A 402 4.36 -3.63 -6.07
N ILE A 403 3.68 -4.24 -7.06
CA ILE A 403 4.15 -5.50 -7.68
C ILE A 403 4.87 -5.25 -9.00
N ALA A 404 4.32 -4.41 -9.88
CA ALA A 404 4.91 -4.11 -11.17
C ALA A 404 6.36 -3.59 -11.07
N PRO A 405 6.74 -2.73 -10.10
CA PRO A 405 8.13 -2.30 -9.92
C PRO A 405 9.09 -3.43 -9.49
N LEU A 406 8.58 -4.55 -8.97
CA LEU A 406 9.37 -5.74 -8.65
C LEU A 406 9.60 -6.62 -9.88
N THR A 407 8.82 -6.46 -10.95
CA THR A 407 8.97 -7.28 -12.16
C THR A 407 10.12 -6.75 -13.03
N PRO A 408 11.01 -7.60 -13.56
CA PRO A 408 11.00 -9.07 -13.54
C PRO A 408 12.08 -9.67 -12.60
N LEU A 409 12.14 -9.24 -11.33
CA LEU A 409 13.08 -9.79 -10.34
C LEU A 409 13.00 -11.32 -10.29
N ALA A 410 14.13 -12.00 -10.21
CA ALA A 410 14.15 -13.45 -10.08
C ALA A 410 13.69 -13.87 -8.68
N ILE A 411 12.71 -14.77 -8.60
CA ILE A 411 12.10 -15.25 -7.35
C ILE A 411 11.96 -16.77 -7.33
N ARG A 412 11.88 -17.33 -6.12
CA ARG A 412 11.54 -18.72 -5.86
C ARG A 412 10.04 -18.94 -5.86
N GLY A 413 9.26 -18.03 -5.29
CA GLY A 413 7.81 -18.13 -5.19
C GLY A 413 7.16 -17.00 -4.41
N ALA A 414 5.87 -17.15 -4.12
CA ALA A 414 5.09 -16.19 -3.34
C ALA A 414 4.25 -16.89 -2.25
N ILE A 415 4.03 -16.19 -1.13
CA ILE A 415 3.06 -16.53 -0.09
C ILE A 415 2.00 -15.42 -0.02
N TRP A 416 0.74 -15.81 0.09
CA TRP A 416 -0.42 -14.93 -0.06
C TRP A 416 -1.39 -15.10 1.10
N TYR A 417 -1.57 -14.06 1.91
CA TYR A 417 -2.55 -14.05 3.00
C TYR A 417 -3.52 -12.88 2.83
N GLN A 418 -4.64 -13.18 2.17
CA GLN A 418 -5.70 -12.24 1.86
C GLN A 418 -7.01 -12.97 1.62
N GLY A 419 -8.11 -12.27 1.85
CA GLY A 419 -9.46 -12.68 1.48
C GLY A 419 -10.54 -11.94 2.27
N GLU A 420 -10.18 -11.31 3.39
CA GLU A 420 -11.14 -10.70 4.32
C GLU A 420 -11.84 -9.49 3.70
N THR A 421 -11.19 -8.70 2.84
CA THR A 421 -11.89 -7.62 2.09
C THR A 421 -12.78 -8.17 0.96
N ASN A 422 -12.59 -9.43 0.56
CA ASN A 422 -13.48 -10.13 -0.38
C ASN A 422 -14.58 -10.93 0.34
N TRP A 423 -14.75 -10.74 1.66
CA TRP A 423 -15.84 -11.31 2.43
C TRP A 423 -17.19 -11.01 1.77
N GLY A 424 -18.01 -12.05 1.58
CA GLY A 424 -19.33 -11.95 0.93
C GLY A 424 -19.26 -11.94 -0.60
N ARG A 425 -18.06 -12.05 -1.17
CA ARG A 425 -17.79 -12.14 -2.60
C ARG A 425 -17.07 -13.45 -2.96
N GLY A 426 -17.34 -14.54 -2.23
CA GLY A 426 -16.62 -15.81 -2.39
C GLY A 426 -16.69 -16.38 -3.80
N GLU A 427 -17.84 -16.29 -4.48
CA GLU A 427 -17.98 -16.70 -5.89
C GLU A 427 -17.11 -15.86 -6.84
N GLN A 428 -17.09 -14.54 -6.68
CA GLN A 428 -16.19 -13.67 -7.44
C GLN A 428 -14.73 -13.98 -7.13
N TYR A 429 -14.39 -14.24 -5.86
CA TYR A 429 -13.03 -14.56 -5.45
C TYR A 429 -12.49 -15.87 -6.07
N ARG A 430 -13.37 -16.84 -6.38
CA ARG A 430 -13.01 -18.05 -7.15
C ARG A 430 -12.47 -17.74 -8.55
N ARG A 431 -12.80 -16.58 -9.12
CA ARG A 431 -12.27 -16.11 -10.41
C ARG A 431 -11.10 -15.17 -10.22
N VAL A 432 -11.16 -14.27 -9.23
CA VAL A 432 -10.11 -13.27 -8.96
C VAL A 432 -8.79 -13.92 -8.56
N LEU A 433 -8.79 -14.86 -7.61
CA LEU A 433 -7.53 -15.39 -7.07
C LEU A 433 -6.73 -16.22 -8.12
N PRO A 434 -7.35 -17.13 -8.92
CA PRO A 434 -6.64 -17.77 -10.02
C PRO A 434 -6.12 -16.79 -11.08
N ALA A 435 -6.91 -15.75 -11.41
CA ALA A 435 -6.48 -14.72 -12.37
C ALA A 435 -5.26 -13.95 -11.87
N LEU A 436 -5.22 -13.60 -10.58
CA LEU A 436 -4.07 -12.98 -9.94
C LEU A 436 -2.82 -13.85 -10.03
N ILE A 437 -2.93 -15.13 -9.69
CA ILE A 437 -1.78 -16.05 -9.70
C ILE A 437 -1.24 -16.22 -11.13
N ALA A 438 -2.14 -16.38 -12.11
CA ALA A 438 -1.77 -16.48 -13.52
C ALA A 438 -1.10 -15.20 -14.02
N ASP A 439 -1.62 -14.04 -13.63
CA ASP A 439 -1.04 -12.75 -13.96
C ASP A 439 0.37 -12.62 -13.40
N TRP A 440 0.58 -12.83 -12.11
CA TRP A 440 1.92 -12.70 -11.52
C TRP A 440 2.93 -13.63 -12.21
N ARG A 441 2.54 -14.88 -12.52
CA ARG A 441 3.40 -15.80 -13.29
C ARG A 441 3.74 -15.27 -14.67
N LYS A 442 2.78 -14.65 -15.37
CA LYS A 442 2.98 -13.98 -16.65
C LYS A 442 3.95 -12.78 -16.51
N GLN A 443 3.71 -11.90 -15.54
CA GLN A 443 4.46 -10.65 -15.36
C GLN A 443 5.90 -10.90 -14.92
N PHE A 444 6.14 -11.88 -14.04
CA PHE A 444 7.48 -12.31 -13.66
C PHE A 444 8.18 -13.13 -14.74
N GLY A 445 7.43 -13.77 -15.65
CA GLY A 445 7.97 -14.54 -16.78
C GLY A 445 8.81 -15.74 -16.38
N GLN A 446 8.50 -16.36 -15.24
CA GLN A 446 9.34 -17.36 -14.56
C GLN A 446 8.70 -18.75 -14.43
N GLY A 447 7.70 -19.02 -15.29
CA GLY A 447 6.91 -20.25 -15.27
C GLY A 447 5.94 -20.32 -14.08
N ASP A 448 5.47 -21.53 -13.79
CA ASP A 448 4.57 -21.79 -12.66
C ASP A 448 5.33 -21.85 -11.34
N PHE A 449 5.87 -20.72 -10.86
CA PHE A 449 6.54 -20.70 -9.56
C PHE A 449 5.57 -21.04 -8.41
N PRO A 450 6.04 -21.69 -7.33
CA PRO A 450 5.26 -21.97 -6.13
C PRO A 450 4.47 -20.77 -5.60
N PHE A 451 3.17 -20.95 -5.40
CA PHE A 451 2.28 -19.91 -4.85
C PHE A 451 1.47 -20.49 -3.68
N TYR A 452 1.83 -20.14 -2.45
CA TYR A 452 1.17 -20.67 -1.25
C TYR A 452 0.12 -19.69 -0.72
N ILE A 453 -1.10 -20.18 -0.61
CA ILE A 453 -2.26 -19.45 -0.13
C ILE A 453 -2.44 -19.78 1.36
N VAL A 454 -2.63 -18.76 2.18
CA VAL A 454 -3.04 -18.94 3.57
C VAL A 454 -4.56 -18.85 3.61
N SER A 455 -5.21 -19.87 4.14
CA SER A 455 -6.65 -19.85 4.33
C SER A 455 -7.04 -18.76 5.34
N LEU A 456 -8.26 -18.23 5.26
CA LEU A 456 -8.73 -17.32 6.31
C LEU A 456 -8.92 -18.07 7.64
N ALA A 457 -8.33 -17.56 8.71
CA ALA A 457 -8.48 -18.12 10.05
C ALA A 457 -9.91 -17.94 10.60
N ASN A 458 -10.26 -18.63 11.68
CA ASN A 458 -11.57 -18.43 12.33
C ASN A 458 -11.71 -17.02 12.89
N PHE A 459 -12.89 -16.44 12.70
CA PHE A 459 -13.31 -15.15 13.21
C PHE A 459 -14.82 -15.16 13.39
N GLN A 460 -15.33 -14.38 14.34
CA GLN A 460 -16.70 -14.41 14.86
C GLN A 460 -17.00 -15.58 15.79
N ALA A 461 -18.06 -15.40 16.60
CA ALA A 461 -18.56 -16.44 17.48
C ALA A 461 -19.07 -17.63 16.68
N LYS A 462 -18.81 -18.84 17.19
CA LYS A 462 -19.31 -20.08 16.59
C LYS A 462 -20.83 -20.04 16.47
N ALA A 463 -21.33 -20.20 15.24
CA ALA A 463 -22.76 -20.34 15.00
C ALA A 463 -23.30 -21.61 15.69
N VAL A 464 -24.46 -21.49 16.33
CA VAL A 464 -25.13 -22.62 17.00
C VAL A 464 -25.72 -23.59 15.98
N ASN A 465 -26.18 -23.06 14.83
CA ASN A 465 -26.76 -23.83 13.74
C ASN A 465 -25.91 -23.64 12.48
N PRO A 466 -25.80 -24.66 11.60
CA PRO A 466 -25.21 -24.47 10.28
C PRO A 466 -26.05 -23.49 9.45
N GLY A 467 -25.39 -22.69 8.63
CA GLY A 467 -26.01 -21.73 7.73
C GLY A 467 -25.00 -21.19 6.72
N ASP A 468 -25.46 -20.32 5.84
CA ASP A 468 -24.59 -19.63 4.88
C ASP A 468 -23.62 -18.73 5.64
N GLU A 469 -22.34 -18.95 5.43
CA GLU A 469 -21.26 -18.23 6.10
C GLU A 469 -20.28 -17.74 5.04
N TYR A 470 -20.29 -16.43 4.80
CA TYR A 470 -19.44 -15.78 3.81
C TYR A 470 -17.93 -16.06 3.99
N LEU A 471 -17.48 -16.30 5.24
CA LEU A 471 -16.10 -16.71 5.53
C LEU A 471 -15.80 -18.11 4.95
N ALA A 472 -16.76 -19.02 5.01
CA ALA A 472 -16.65 -20.36 4.42
C ALA A 472 -16.58 -20.30 2.90
N GLU A 473 -17.32 -19.40 2.24
CA GLU A 473 -17.27 -19.24 0.79
C GLU A 473 -15.89 -18.78 0.29
N VAL A 474 -15.25 -17.84 1.00
CA VAL A 474 -13.90 -17.37 0.66
C VAL A 474 -12.86 -18.46 0.90
N ARG A 475 -12.99 -19.23 2.01
CA ARG A 475 -12.12 -20.40 2.25
C ARG A 475 -12.27 -21.46 1.19
N GLU A 476 -13.50 -21.73 0.73
CA GLU A 476 -13.74 -22.64 -0.38
C GLU A 476 -13.06 -22.12 -1.66
N ALA A 477 -13.15 -20.82 -1.95
CA ALA A 477 -12.47 -20.22 -3.09
C ALA A 477 -10.93 -20.38 -3.03
N GLN A 478 -10.34 -20.19 -1.85
CA GLN A 478 -8.91 -20.44 -1.60
C GLN A 478 -8.55 -21.93 -1.81
N ALA A 479 -9.37 -22.85 -1.30
CA ALA A 479 -9.16 -24.28 -1.44
C ALA A 479 -9.31 -24.77 -2.89
N LEU A 480 -10.33 -24.29 -3.61
CA LEU A 480 -10.53 -24.59 -5.03
C LEU A 480 -9.38 -24.05 -5.87
N THR A 481 -8.89 -22.84 -5.56
CA THR A 481 -7.71 -22.28 -6.23
C THR A 481 -6.49 -23.17 -6.00
N ALA A 482 -6.16 -23.49 -4.74
CA ALA A 482 -5.01 -24.34 -4.42
C ALA A 482 -5.10 -25.73 -5.07
N LYS A 483 -6.31 -26.29 -5.21
CA LYS A 483 -6.56 -27.57 -5.86
C LYS A 483 -6.36 -27.53 -7.37
N ASN A 484 -6.83 -26.46 -8.03
CA ASN A 484 -6.98 -26.43 -9.49
C ASN A 484 -5.85 -25.63 -10.19
N VAL A 485 -5.15 -24.75 -9.49
CA VAL A 485 -4.03 -23.98 -10.03
C VAL A 485 -2.72 -24.74 -9.78
N LYS A 486 -1.95 -24.96 -10.85
CA LYS A 486 -0.67 -25.71 -10.77
C LYS A 486 0.30 -25.04 -9.81
N HIS A 487 1.09 -25.84 -9.09
CA HIS A 487 2.10 -25.37 -8.13
C HIS A 487 1.57 -24.34 -7.12
N SER A 488 0.28 -24.46 -6.78
CA SER A 488 -0.33 -23.74 -5.68
C SER A 488 -0.55 -24.69 -4.50
N GLY A 489 -0.48 -24.15 -3.29
CA GLY A 489 -0.71 -24.90 -2.04
C GLY A 489 -1.55 -24.09 -1.07
N LEU A 490 -2.22 -24.76 -0.13
CA LEU A 490 -3.03 -24.12 0.90
C LEU A 490 -2.46 -24.43 2.28
N ALA A 491 -2.15 -23.41 3.06
CA ALA A 491 -1.96 -23.51 4.51
C ALA A 491 -3.33 -23.30 5.18
N VAL A 492 -3.88 -24.35 5.79
CA VAL A 492 -5.15 -24.27 6.52
C VAL A 492 -4.89 -23.70 7.91
N THR A 493 -5.65 -22.69 8.30
CA THR A 493 -5.44 -21.89 9.53
C THR A 493 -6.73 -21.72 10.34
N ILE A 494 -7.74 -22.54 10.05
CA ILE A 494 -9.06 -22.44 10.69
C ILE A 494 -8.99 -22.58 12.22
N ASP A 495 -8.01 -23.31 12.72
CA ASP A 495 -7.77 -23.61 14.14
C ASP A 495 -6.85 -22.62 14.87
N VAL A 496 -6.24 -21.66 14.14
CA VAL A 496 -5.38 -20.62 14.71
C VAL A 496 -6.05 -19.23 14.74
N GLY A 497 -7.38 -19.19 14.61
CA GLY A 497 -8.19 -17.97 14.64
C GLY A 497 -8.61 -17.52 16.04
N GLU A 498 -9.08 -16.27 16.15
CA GLU A 498 -9.60 -15.66 17.37
C GLU A 498 -11.03 -15.16 17.09
N ALA A 499 -12.00 -15.48 17.96
CA ALA A 499 -13.41 -15.19 17.68
C ALA A 499 -13.74 -13.69 17.66
N ASP A 500 -12.95 -12.89 18.38
CA ASP A 500 -13.12 -11.46 18.60
C ASP A 500 -12.05 -10.60 17.90
N ASP A 501 -11.03 -11.21 17.28
CA ASP A 501 -9.99 -10.51 16.53
C ASP A 501 -9.81 -11.13 15.14
N ILE A 502 -10.06 -10.32 14.10
CA ILE A 502 -9.86 -10.71 12.69
C ILE A 502 -8.36 -10.86 12.35
N HIS A 503 -7.48 -10.40 13.23
CA HIS A 503 -6.03 -10.48 13.09
C HIS A 503 -5.41 -11.42 14.15
N PRO A 504 -5.64 -12.74 14.07
CA PRO A 504 -5.15 -13.68 15.08
C PRO A 504 -3.64 -13.61 15.23
N LYS A 505 -3.15 -13.64 16.47
CA LYS A 505 -1.75 -13.31 16.78
C LYS A 505 -0.81 -14.51 16.66
N ASP A 506 -1.31 -15.74 16.54
CA ASP A 506 -0.48 -16.92 16.29
C ASP A 506 0.02 -16.99 14.84
N LYS A 507 0.86 -16.02 14.47
CA LYS A 507 1.51 -15.95 13.15
C LYS A 507 2.61 -17.00 12.97
N LYS A 508 3.08 -17.59 14.07
CA LYS A 508 4.14 -18.60 14.08
C LYS A 508 3.66 -19.96 13.60
N THR A 509 2.43 -20.33 13.91
CA THR A 509 1.85 -21.56 13.36
C THR A 509 1.53 -21.42 11.86
N VAL A 510 1.20 -20.20 11.41
CA VAL A 510 0.91 -19.90 10.00
C VAL A 510 2.15 -19.94 9.11
N GLY A 511 3.27 -19.34 9.54
CA GLY A 511 4.51 -19.23 8.76
C GLY A 511 5.52 -20.32 9.08
#